data_AF-A0A2H0SIF3-F1
#
_entry.id   AF-A0A2H0SIF3-F1
#
_cell.length_a   1.000
_cell.length_b   1.000
_cell.length_c   1.000
_cell.angle_alpha   90.00
_cell.angle_beta   90.00
_cell.angle_gamma   90.00
#
_symmetry.space_group_name_H-M   'P 1'
#
loop_
_entity.id
_entity.type
_entity.pdbx_description
1 polymer ?
#
loop_
_entity_poly.entity_id
_entity_poly.type
_entity_poly.pdbx_seq_one_letter_code
_entity_poly.pdbx_strand_id
1 'polypeptide(L)'
;KRKELGADINYLQKKIISSIDLKRKELLIGHSEKTMKIEAETLGFDLPKIGHLHPITQTIRMLNQIFIEMGYSIVDGPEIETDEYNFRRMNVPFDHPARDVQDT
;
A
#
# COMPACT_ATOMS: atom_id res chain seq x y z
N LYS A 1 -29.71 20.91 -59.39
CA LYS A 1 -28.95 22.09 -58.91
C LYS A 1 -29.39 22.59 -57.52
N ARG A 2 -30.57 23.20 -57.29
CA ARG A 2 -30.94 23.71 -55.93
C ARG A 2 -31.14 22.61 -54.87
N LYS A 3 -31.68 21.44 -55.23
CA LYS A 3 -31.88 20.31 -54.29
C LYS A 3 -30.56 19.65 -53.85
N GLU A 4 -29.64 19.42 -54.77
CA GLU A 4 -28.32 18.82 -54.48
C GLU A 4 -27.47 19.74 -53.60
N LEU A 5 -27.39 21.04 -53.96
CA LEU A 5 -26.69 22.05 -53.16
C LEU A 5 -27.23 22.15 -51.72
N GLY A 6 -28.55 22.05 -51.53
CA GLY A 6 -29.14 22.05 -50.18
C GLY A 6 -28.80 20.79 -49.37
N ALA A 7 -28.70 19.63 -50.03
CA ALA A 7 -28.30 18.39 -49.39
C ALA A 7 -26.82 18.45 -48.94
N ASP A 8 -25.94 18.98 -49.79
CA ASP A 8 -24.51 19.12 -49.51
C ASP A 8 -24.24 20.10 -48.34
N ILE A 9 -24.96 21.23 -48.31
CA ILE A 9 -24.88 22.21 -47.22
C ILE A 9 -25.33 21.60 -45.89
N ASN A 10 -26.46 20.90 -45.88
CA ASN A 10 -26.97 20.23 -44.68
C ASN A 10 -26.02 19.13 -44.19
N TYR A 11 -25.37 18.42 -45.11
CA TYR A 11 -24.36 17.42 -44.77
C TYR A 11 -23.12 18.05 -44.14
N LEU A 12 -22.59 19.12 -44.74
CA LEU A 12 -21.45 19.89 -44.20
C LEU A 12 -21.78 20.48 -42.82
N GLN A 13 -22.96 21.05 -42.65
CA GLN A 13 -23.41 21.61 -41.39
C GLN A 13 -23.45 20.54 -40.27
N LYS A 14 -24.02 19.36 -40.56
CA LYS A 14 -24.03 18.24 -39.62
C LYS A 14 -22.61 17.78 -39.25
N LYS A 15 -21.72 17.70 -40.24
CA LYS A 15 -20.32 17.28 -40.04
C LYS A 15 -19.53 18.26 -39.16
N ILE A 16 -19.75 19.56 -39.37
CA ILE A 16 -19.11 20.62 -38.56
C ILE A 16 -19.64 20.55 -37.12
N ILE A 17 -20.95 20.45 -36.94
CA ILE A 17 -21.57 20.34 -35.60
C ILE A 17 -21.04 19.10 -34.87
N SER A 18 -20.99 17.94 -35.53
CA SER A 18 -20.47 16.71 -34.90
C SER A 18 -19.00 16.83 -34.49
N SER A 19 -18.17 17.52 -35.30
CA SER A 19 -16.75 17.72 -35.00
C SER A 19 -16.56 18.64 -33.80
N ILE A 20 -17.38 19.69 -33.69
CA ILE A 20 -17.38 20.62 -32.55
C ILE A 20 -17.81 19.90 -31.27
N ASP A 21 -18.88 19.10 -31.33
CA ASP A 21 -19.37 18.34 -30.16
C ASP A 21 -18.35 17.30 -29.68
N LEU A 22 -17.67 16.61 -30.60
CA LEU A 22 -16.59 15.68 -30.26
C LEU A 22 -15.45 16.40 -29.54
N LYS A 23 -14.97 17.52 -30.10
CA LYS A 23 -13.88 18.29 -29.49
C LYS A 23 -14.28 18.88 -28.13
N ARG A 24 -15.53 19.31 -27.99
CA ARG A 24 -16.07 19.82 -26.73
C ARG A 24 -16.11 18.73 -25.65
N LYS A 25 -16.53 17.52 -26.00
CA LYS A 25 -16.51 16.36 -25.09
C LYS A 25 -15.08 15.99 -24.67
N GLU A 26 -14.13 15.94 -25.62
CA GLU A 26 -12.72 15.70 -25.29
C GLU A 26 -12.16 16.73 -24.31
N LEU A 27 -12.47 18.02 -24.53
CA LEU A 27 -12.01 19.09 -23.65
C LEU A 27 -12.66 19.04 -22.27
N LEU A 28 -13.95 18.70 -22.17
CA LEU A 28 -14.65 18.52 -20.88
C LEU A 28 -14.04 17.39 -20.05
N ILE A 29 -13.75 16.25 -20.69
CA ILE A 29 -13.10 15.10 -20.03
C ILE A 29 -11.71 15.51 -19.55
N GLY A 30 -10.89 16.08 -20.43
CA GLY A 30 -9.53 16.52 -20.08
C GLY A 30 -9.48 17.65 -19.04
N HIS A 31 -10.52 18.48 -18.94
CA HIS A 31 -10.62 19.51 -17.90
C HIS A 31 -10.97 18.87 -16.54
N SER A 32 -11.90 17.92 -16.50
CA SER A 32 -12.26 17.21 -15.26
C SER A 32 -11.07 16.46 -14.64
N GLU A 33 -10.25 15.78 -15.47
CA GLU A 33 -9.05 15.09 -15.02
C GLU A 33 -7.96 16.05 -14.53
N LYS A 34 -7.79 17.20 -15.19
CA LYS A 34 -6.86 18.25 -14.74
C LYS A 34 -7.34 18.91 -13.45
N THR A 35 -8.62 19.22 -13.32
CA THR A 35 -9.19 19.82 -12.11
C THR A 35 -9.07 18.85 -10.93
N MET A 36 -9.38 17.56 -11.10
CA MET A 36 -9.19 16.56 -10.04
C MET A 36 -7.73 16.42 -9.61
N LYS A 37 -6.77 16.45 -10.55
CA LYS A 37 -5.33 16.43 -10.21
C LYS A 37 -4.88 17.69 -9.48
N ILE A 38 -5.34 18.86 -9.92
CA ILE A 38 -5.02 20.14 -9.29
C ILE A 38 -5.67 20.24 -7.91
N GLU A 39 -6.91 19.78 -7.73
CA GLU A 39 -7.58 19.73 -6.43
C GLU A 39 -6.90 18.75 -5.48
N ALA A 40 -6.45 17.59 -5.95
CA ALA A 40 -5.65 16.66 -5.14
C ALA A 40 -4.28 17.21 -4.74
N GLU A 41 -3.70 18.11 -5.55
CA GLU A 41 -2.40 18.74 -5.29
C GLU A 41 -2.53 20.05 -4.47
N THR A 42 -3.71 20.69 -4.46
CA THR A 42 -3.98 21.95 -3.74
C THR A 42 -4.77 21.77 -2.44
N LEU A 43 -5.54 20.70 -2.30
CA LEU A 43 -6.12 20.30 -1.01
C LEU A 43 -5.01 19.62 -0.20
N GLY A 44 -4.17 20.45 0.42
CA GLY A 44 -3.32 20.08 1.54
C GLY A 44 -4.17 19.65 2.73
N PHE A 45 -4.85 18.52 2.60
CA PHE A 45 -5.15 17.70 3.75
C PHE A 45 -3.80 17.17 4.20
N ASP A 46 -3.26 17.72 5.27
CA ASP A 46 -2.27 17.00 6.07
C ASP A 46 -2.96 15.70 6.50
N LEU A 47 -2.84 14.65 5.68
CA LEU A 47 -3.29 13.32 6.06
C LEU A 47 -2.65 13.05 7.42
N PRO A 48 -3.43 12.58 8.42
CA PRO A 48 -2.88 12.31 9.73
C PRO A 48 -1.69 11.39 9.54
N LYS A 49 -0.52 11.75 10.10
CA LYS A 49 0.69 10.95 9.99
C LYS A 49 0.36 9.54 10.46
N ILE A 50 0.27 8.60 9.52
CA ILE A 50 -0.03 7.21 9.82
C ILE A 50 1.20 6.67 10.54
N GLY A 51 1.02 6.19 11.77
CA GLY A 51 2.10 5.59 12.52
C GLY A 51 2.64 4.36 11.80
N HIS A 52 3.94 4.11 11.93
CA HIS A 52 4.58 2.90 11.41
C HIS A 52 4.91 1.94 12.55
N LEU A 53 4.90 0.64 12.25
CA LEU A 53 5.39 -0.37 13.18
C LEU A 53 6.91 -0.23 13.33
N HIS A 54 7.42 -0.50 14.54
CA HIS A 54 8.85 -0.59 14.75
C HIS A 54 9.46 -1.68 13.85
N PRO A 55 10.64 -1.48 13.24
CA PRO A 55 11.24 -2.46 12.34
C PRO A 55 11.36 -3.86 12.94
N ILE A 56 11.73 -3.98 14.22
CA ILE A 56 11.79 -5.27 14.92
C ILE A 56 10.44 -5.99 14.92
N THR A 57 9.34 -5.26 15.19
CA THR A 57 7.99 -5.83 15.16
C THR A 57 7.60 -6.30 13.77
N GLN A 58 8.01 -5.58 12.72
CA GLN A 58 7.77 -6.01 11.34
C GLN A 58 8.52 -7.32 11.03
N THR A 59 9.79 -7.41 11.42
CA THR A 59 10.61 -8.61 11.22
C THR A 59 10.08 -9.81 12.00
N ILE A 60 9.71 -9.63 13.27
CA ILE A 60 9.12 -10.71 14.09
C ILE A 60 7.84 -11.25 13.43
N ARG A 61 6.95 -10.35 12.97
CA ARG A 61 5.71 -10.77 12.30
C ARG A 61 5.97 -11.54 11.01
N MET A 62 6.96 -11.10 10.22
CA MET A 62 7.35 -11.80 9.00
C MET A 62 7.89 -13.20 9.29
N LEU A 63 8.79 -13.35 10.28
CA LEU A 63 9.32 -14.65 10.68
C LEU A 63 8.22 -15.56 11.21
N ASN A 64 7.36 -15.04 12.09
CA ASN A 64 6.22 -15.77 12.63
C ASN A 64 5.31 -16.32 11.52
N GLN A 65 5.03 -15.53 10.49
CA GLN A 65 4.22 -15.96 9.35
C GLN A 65 4.84 -17.17 8.62
N ILE A 66 6.15 -17.12 8.37
CA ILE A 66 6.87 -18.23 7.71
C ILE A 66 6.76 -19.52 8.53
N PHE A 67 6.95 -19.45 9.84
CA PHE A 67 6.88 -20.63 10.71
C PHE A 67 5.45 -21.16 10.89
N ILE A 68 4.44 -20.29 10.90
CA ILE A 68 3.03 -20.71 10.87
C ILE A 68 2.72 -21.52 9.61
N GLU A 69 3.21 -21.07 8.45
CA GLU A 69 3.03 -21.79 7.17
C GLU A 69 3.70 -23.17 7.18
N MET A 70 4.75 -23.34 7.99
CA MET A 70 5.40 -24.64 8.24
C MET A 70 4.66 -25.50 9.28
N GLY A 71 3.59 -25.01 9.89
CA GLY A 71 2.78 -25.72 10.88
C GLY A 71 3.22 -25.55 12.34
N TYR A 72 4.11 -24.59 12.64
CA TYR A 72 4.49 -24.27 14.01
C TYR A 72 3.45 -23.37 14.69
N SER A 73 3.34 -23.47 16.01
CA SER A 73 2.54 -22.59 16.86
C SER A 73 3.42 -21.56 17.56
N ILE A 74 2.92 -20.32 17.68
CA ILE A 74 3.59 -19.26 18.45
C ILE A 74 3.22 -19.40 19.93
N VAL A 75 4.22 -19.34 20.80
CA VAL A 75 4.07 -19.38 22.26
C VAL A 75 4.92 -18.28 22.86
N ASP A 76 4.33 -17.47 23.74
CA ASP A 76 5.05 -16.47 24.53
C ASP A 76 5.39 -17.04 25.91
N GLY A 77 6.49 -16.56 26.49
CA GLY A 77 6.97 -16.93 27.83
C GLY A 77 7.18 -15.70 28.72
N PRO A 78 7.44 -15.90 30.01
CA PRO A 78 7.79 -14.80 30.91
C PRO A 78 9.15 -14.19 30.51
N GLU A 79 9.29 -12.87 30.67
CA GLU A 79 10.57 -12.18 30.41
C GLU A 79 11.62 -12.48 31.51
N ILE A 80 11.16 -12.68 32.75
CA ILE A 80 12.00 -13.09 33.86
C ILE A 80 11.84 -14.60 34.04
N GLU A 81 12.94 -15.32 33.87
CA GLU A 81 12.97 -16.77 33.92
C GLU A 81 13.92 -17.28 35.00
N THR A 82 13.71 -18.50 35.47
CA THR A 82 14.54 -19.10 36.54
C THR A 82 15.73 -19.88 35.97
N ASP A 83 16.81 -20.05 36.76
CA ASP A 83 18.01 -20.83 36.38
C ASP A 83 17.69 -22.23 35.85
N GLU A 84 16.63 -22.83 36.38
CA GLU A 84 16.16 -24.16 36.00
C GLU A 84 15.74 -24.22 34.52
N TYR A 85 14.93 -23.27 34.06
CA TYR A 85 14.42 -23.25 32.69
C TYR A 85 15.42 -22.63 31.70
N ASN A 86 16.19 -21.62 32.14
CA ASN A 86 17.20 -20.98 31.29
C ASN A 86 18.46 -21.81 31.09
N PHE A 87 18.84 -22.70 32.01
CA PHE A 87 20.13 -23.39 31.90
C PHE A 87 20.03 -24.88 32.17
N ARG A 88 19.54 -25.28 33.34
CA ARG A 88 19.64 -26.69 33.78
C ARG A 88 18.90 -27.64 32.86
N ARG A 89 17.70 -27.27 32.42
CA ARG A 89 16.91 -28.07 31.46
C ARG A 89 17.45 -28.07 30.04
N MET A 90 18.29 -27.10 29.68
CA MET A 90 19.01 -27.05 28.41
C MET A 90 20.38 -27.75 28.47
N ASN A 91 20.62 -28.57 29.50
CA ASN A 91 21.86 -29.30 29.72
C ASN A 91 23.08 -28.40 29.94
N VAL A 92 22.88 -27.24 30.57
CA VAL A 92 23.93 -26.29 30.94
C VAL A 92 24.12 -26.29 32.47
N PRO A 93 25.06 -27.10 33.01
CA PRO A 93 25.34 -27.16 34.44
C PRO A 93 26.00 -25.87 34.97
N PHE A 94 26.07 -25.73 36.29
CA PHE A 94 26.56 -24.51 36.97
C PHE A 94 27.98 -24.11 36.56
N ASP A 95 28.86 -25.08 36.30
CA ASP A 95 30.28 -24.86 35.98
C ASP A 95 30.53 -24.78 34.46
N HIS A 96 29.48 -24.54 33.66
CA HIS A 96 29.59 -24.50 32.21
C HIS A 96 29.96 -23.10 31.71
N PRO A 97 31.01 -22.92 30.89
CA PRO A 97 31.47 -21.61 30.41
C PRO A 97 30.39 -20.78 29.71
N ALA A 98 29.41 -21.44 29.06
CA ALA A 98 28.31 -20.73 28.41
C ALA A 98 27.37 -19.99 29.38
N ARG A 99 27.43 -20.25 30.70
CA ARG A 99 26.73 -19.42 31.71
C ARG A 99 27.43 -18.08 31.91
N ASP A 100 28.76 -18.07 31.90
CA ASP A 100 29.56 -16.85 32.07
C ASP A 100 29.61 -16.00 30.79
N VAL A 101 29.40 -16.61 29.61
CA VAL A 101 29.37 -15.89 28.32
C VAL A 101 28.04 -15.18 28.09
N GLN A 102 26.96 -15.66 28.71
CA GLN A 102 25.69 -14.95 28.73
C GLN A 102 25.71 -14.01 29.93
N ASP A 103 25.98 -12.72 29.72
CA ASP A 103 25.78 -11.65 30.72
C ASP A 103 24.30 -11.67 31.17
N THR A 104 23.96 -12.55 32.12
CA THR A 104 22.61 -12.82 32.63
C THR A 104 22.46 -12.27 34.04
#